data_AF-A0A7X7Q2V1-F1
#
_entry.id   AF-A0A7X7Q2V1-F1
#
_cell.length_a   1.000
_cell.length_b   1.000
_cell.length_c   1.000
_cell.angle_alpha   90.00
_cell.angle_beta   90.00
_cell.angle_gamma   90.00
#
_symmetry.space_group_name_H-M   'P 1'
#
loop_
_entity.id
_entity.type
_entity.pdbx_description
1 polymer ?
#
loop_
_entity_poly.entity_id
_entity_poly.type
_entity_poly.pdbx_seq_one_letter_code
_entity_poly.pdbx_strand_id
1 'polypeptide(L)'
;LALVITHSYLYTTGERTKPGDRHNPKNYREFTNTNDGEDIWHKCIKKHKNIIAVFSGHHIPENIAYRFDQGEKGNIIFQSFQNWQCAPYGGDGRFRLMTFDINNRCITLKTYNPNTDEFETLPGYELTIPFDHEMGIKHDLVSFSEIKELVK
;
A
#
# COMPACT_ATOMS: atom_id res chain seq x y z
N LEU A 1 -9.46 -8.97 10.63
CA LEU A 1 -9.12 -8.07 9.50
C LEU A 1 -7.61 -8.10 9.30
N ALA A 2 -7.11 -8.00 8.07
CA ALA A 2 -5.70 -8.13 7.74
C ALA A 2 -5.25 -7.10 6.69
N LEU A 3 -4.04 -6.58 6.91
CA LEU A 3 -3.26 -5.80 5.95
C LEU A 3 -2.06 -6.66 5.54
N VAL A 4 -1.76 -6.70 4.25
CA VAL A 4 -0.61 -7.46 3.72
C VAL A 4 0.44 -6.48 3.24
N ILE A 5 1.69 -6.65 3.68
CA ILE A 5 2.84 -5.93 3.14
C ILE A 5 3.70 -6.95 2.40
N THR A 6 4.06 -6.67 1.16
CA THR A 6 4.87 -7.57 0.35
C THR A 6 5.79 -6.82 -0.61
N HIS A 7 6.75 -7.52 -1.17
CA HIS A 7 7.70 -7.00 -2.16
C HIS A 7 7.15 -7.15 -3.58
N SER A 8 7.39 -6.16 -4.44
CA SER A 8 7.19 -6.24 -5.91
C SER A 8 5.79 -6.73 -6.35
N TYR A 9 4.73 -6.16 -5.78
CA TYR A 9 3.34 -6.59 -6.04
C TYR A 9 2.60 -5.72 -7.06
N LEU A 10 2.47 -4.41 -6.82
CA LEU A 10 2.00 -3.48 -7.84
C LEU A 10 3.18 -2.86 -8.59
N TYR A 11 3.01 -2.72 -9.90
CA TYR A 11 3.89 -1.99 -10.80
C TYR A 11 3.54 -0.50 -10.82
N THR A 12 4.42 0.31 -11.42
CA THR A 12 4.28 1.77 -11.49
C THR A 12 3.00 2.26 -12.16
N THR A 13 2.40 1.43 -13.01
CA THR A 13 1.15 1.70 -13.73
C THR A 13 -0.11 1.46 -12.89
N GLY A 14 0.03 0.91 -11.67
CA GLY A 14 -1.11 0.44 -10.88
C GLY A 14 -1.64 -0.92 -11.30
N GLU A 15 -1.00 -1.60 -12.25
CA GLU A 15 -1.24 -3.03 -12.49
C GLU A 15 -0.45 -3.90 -11.51
N ARG A 16 -0.93 -5.12 -11.25
CA ARG A 16 -0.10 -6.11 -10.55
C ARG A 16 1.04 -6.55 -11.46
N THR A 17 2.17 -6.84 -10.85
CA THR A 17 3.35 -7.28 -11.59
C THR A 17 3.09 -8.62 -12.26
N LYS A 18 3.54 -8.74 -13.50
CA LYS A 18 3.31 -9.88 -14.40
C LYS A 18 4.51 -10.11 -15.33
N PRO A 19 4.59 -11.26 -16.01
CA PRO A 19 5.70 -11.54 -16.92
C PRO A 19 5.84 -10.44 -17.99
N GLY A 20 7.08 -10.00 -18.21
CA GLY A 20 7.39 -8.87 -19.09
C GLY A 20 7.70 -7.56 -18.35
N ASP A 21 7.25 -7.41 -17.11
CA ASP A 21 7.58 -6.23 -16.31
C ASP A 21 9.06 -6.18 -15.94
N ARG A 22 9.62 -4.97 -15.92
CA ARG A 22 11.00 -4.75 -15.50
C ARG A 22 11.13 -5.02 -14.00
N HIS A 23 12.19 -5.72 -13.61
CA HIS A 23 12.43 -6.15 -12.23
C HIS A 23 11.28 -6.99 -11.65
N ASN A 24 10.55 -7.75 -12.49
CA ASN A 24 9.64 -8.78 -12.03
C ASN A 24 10.40 -9.85 -11.22
N PRO A 25 9.84 -10.33 -10.09
CA PRO A 25 10.53 -11.27 -9.20
C PRO A 25 10.81 -12.65 -9.82
N LYS A 26 10.14 -13.00 -10.91
CA LYS A 26 10.43 -14.21 -11.71
C LYS A 26 11.71 -14.12 -12.53
N ASN A 27 12.26 -12.93 -12.69
CA ASN A 27 13.51 -12.72 -13.41
C ASN A 27 14.73 -12.69 -12.48
N TYR A 28 14.55 -12.84 -11.17
CA TYR A 28 15.66 -12.93 -10.22
C TYR A 28 16.31 -14.31 -10.32
N ARG A 29 17.61 -14.33 -10.62
CA ARG A 29 18.34 -15.56 -10.95
C ARG A 29 18.60 -16.43 -9.72
N GLU A 30 18.56 -15.81 -8.55
CA GLU A 30 18.89 -16.38 -7.25
C GLU A 30 17.74 -17.17 -6.64
N PHE A 31 16.52 -17.02 -7.16
CA PHE A 31 15.32 -17.61 -6.58
C PHE A 31 14.60 -18.51 -7.59
N THR A 32 14.19 -19.70 -7.13
CA THR A 32 13.30 -20.58 -7.87
C THR A 32 11.89 -20.48 -7.29
N ASN A 33 10.86 -20.64 -8.13
CA ASN A 33 9.44 -20.61 -7.73
C ASN A 33 8.97 -19.29 -7.08
N THR A 34 9.45 -18.14 -7.57
CA THR A 34 8.98 -16.83 -7.12
C THR A 34 7.56 -16.53 -7.62
N ASN A 35 6.82 -15.75 -6.83
CA ASN A 35 5.48 -15.27 -7.17
C ASN A 35 5.57 -13.78 -7.49
N ASP A 36 4.99 -13.38 -8.62
CA ASP A 36 4.72 -11.97 -8.93
C ASP A 36 3.38 -11.53 -8.35
N GLY A 37 2.98 -10.29 -8.63
CA GLY A 37 1.77 -9.68 -8.11
C GLY A 37 0.52 -10.45 -8.52
N GLU A 38 0.44 -10.88 -9.78
CA GLU A 38 -0.67 -11.71 -10.26
C GLU A 38 -0.70 -13.08 -9.57
N ASP A 39 0.45 -13.74 -9.40
CA ASP A 39 0.49 -15.00 -8.63
C ASP A 39 0.02 -14.80 -7.18
N ILE A 40 0.52 -13.78 -6.48
CA ILE A 40 0.15 -13.50 -5.09
C ILE A 40 -1.35 -13.21 -4.99
N TRP A 41 -1.89 -12.44 -5.94
CA TRP A 41 -3.32 -12.16 -6.01
C TRP A 41 -4.16 -13.42 -6.18
N HIS A 42 -3.82 -14.24 -7.17
CA HIS A 42 -4.59 -15.43 -7.51
C HIS A 42 -4.45 -16.58 -6.50
N LYS A 43 -3.27 -16.74 -5.90
CA LYS A 43 -3.00 -17.86 -4.98
C LYS A 43 -3.49 -17.54 -3.57
N CYS A 44 -3.42 -16.29 -3.14
CA CYS A 44 -3.68 -15.86 -1.76
C CYS A 44 -4.73 -14.74 -1.68
N ILE A 45 -4.39 -13.51 -2.10
CA ILE A 45 -5.09 -12.29 -1.67
C ILE A 45 -6.60 -12.34 -1.93
N LYS A 46 -7.03 -12.67 -3.14
CA LYS A 46 -8.45 -12.59 -3.52
C LYS A 46 -9.34 -13.62 -2.84
N LYS A 47 -8.77 -14.63 -2.17
CA LYS A 47 -9.53 -15.75 -1.58
C LYS A 47 -10.03 -15.48 -0.16
N HIS A 48 -9.49 -14.44 0.49
CA HIS A 48 -9.69 -14.20 1.92
C HIS A 48 -10.53 -12.96 2.16
N LYS A 49 -11.73 -13.15 2.73
CA LYS A 49 -12.69 -12.07 3.04
C LYS A 49 -12.13 -11.02 4.02
N ASN A 50 -11.20 -11.42 4.88
CA ASN A 50 -10.63 -10.59 5.93
C ASN A 50 -9.46 -9.71 5.46
N ILE A 51 -8.92 -9.90 4.25
CA ILE A 51 -7.90 -9.01 3.68
C ILE A 51 -8.59 -7.78 3.10
N ILE A 52 -8.16 -6.60 3.55
CA ILE A 52 -8.75 -5.34 3.09
C ILE A 52 -7.76 -4.45 2.34
N ALA A 53 -6.45 -4.66 2.54
CA ALA A 53 -5.43 -3.90 1.84
C ALA A 53 -4.13 -4.70 1.60
N VAL A 54 -3.45 -4.39 0.49
CA VAL A 54 -2.10 -4.86 0.16
C VAL A 54 -1.19 -3.66 -0.13
N PHE A 55 0.00 -3.65 0.47
CA PHE A 55 1.03 -2.63 0.30
C PHE A 55 2.31 -3.21 -0.27
N SER A 56 2.96 -2.48 -1.17
CA SER A 56 4.26 -2.86 -1.72
C SER A 56 5.16 -1.67 -2.06
N GLY A 57 6.38 -1.95 -2.52
CA GLY A 57 7.31 -0.95 -3.06
C GLY A 57 8.08 -1.51 -4.25
N HIS A 58 9.40 -1.28 -4.28
CA HIS A 58 10.38 -1.87 -5.21
C HIS A 58 10.42 -1.29 -6.63
N HIS A 59 9.28 -1.09 -7.30
CA HIS A 59 9.29 -0.58 -8.66
C HIS A 59 9.58 0.92 -8.74
N ILE A 60 10.15 1.34 -9.87
CA ILE A 60 10.59 2.69 -10.21
C ILE A 60 10.23 2.95 -11.70
N PRO A 61 10.11 4.20 -12.19
CA PRO A 61 10.47 5.47 -11.52
C PRO A 61 9.34 6.14 -10.74
N GLU A 62 8.10 5.72 -10.90
CA GLU A 62 6.96 6.37 -10.24
C GLU A 62 6.96 6.10 -8.73
N ASN A 63 6.48 7.07 -7.97
CA ASN A 63 6.53 7.00 -6.50
C ASN A 63 5.33 6.28 -5.90
N ILE A 64 4.17 6.37 -6.53
CA ILE A 64 2.92 5.79 -6.01
C ILE A 64 2.09 5.22 -7.15
N ALA A 65 1.36 4.14 -6.87
CA ALA A 65 0.12 3.82 -7.57
C ALA A 65 -0.80 3.05 -6.64
N TYR A 66 -2.05 2.95 -7.06
CA TYR A 66 -3.05 2.20 -6.33
C TYR A 66 -4.13 1.68 -7.28
N ARG A 67 -4.85 0.67 -6.81
CA ARG A 67 -6.03 0.12 -7.46
C ARG A 67 -6.98 -0.47 -6.43
N PHE A 68 -8.19 -0.75 -6.88
CA PHE A 68 -9.18 -1.53 -6.13
C PHE A 68 -9.59 -2.71 -6.99
N ASP A 69 -9.69 -3.88 -6.38
CA ASP A 69 -10.31 -5.05 -7.02
C ASP A 69 -11.21 -5.76 -6.03
N GLN A 70 -12.22 -6.44 -6.54
CA GLN A 70 -13.10 -7.28 -5.75
C GLN A 70 -12.47 -8.68 -5.55
N GLY A 71 -12.41 -9.14 -4.31
CA GLY A 71 -12.05 -10.51 -3.96
C GLY A 71 -13.19 -11.50 -4.26
N GLU A 72 -12.89 -12.79 -4.27
CA GLU A 72 -13.85 -13.88 -4.54
C GLU A 72 -14.95 -13.99 -3.48
N LYS A 73 -14.77 -13.37 -2.31
CA LYS A 73 -15.76 -13.30 -1.24
C LYS A 73 -16.56 -11.99 -1.25
N GLY A 74 -16.43 -11.20 -2.32
CA GLY A 74 -17.18 -9.96 -2.55
C GLY A 74 -16.58 -8.72 -1.87
N ASN A 75 -15.56 -8.86 -1.03
CA ASN A 75 -14.88 -7.74 -0.38
C ASN A 75 -14.05 -6.94 -1.41
N ILE A 76 -14.09 -5.61 -1.31
CA ILE A 76 -13.19 -4.73 -2.05
C ILE A 76 -11.83 -4.70 -1.33
N ILE A 77 -10.76 -4.90 -2.10
CA ILE A 77 -9.38 -4.94 -1.59
C ILE A 77 -8.61 -3.77 -2.20
N PHE A 78 -8.18 -2.85 -1.35
CA PHE A 78 -7.29 -1.77 -1.74
C PHE A 78 -5.87 -2.28 -1.95
N GLN A 79 -5.22 -1.87 -3.02
CA GLN A 79 -3.84 -2.24 -3.30
C GLN A 79 -3.06 -0.98 -3.60
N SER A 80 -1.88 -0.80 -3.00
CA SER A 80 -1.04 0.36 -3.27
C SER A 80 0.43 0.00 -3.22
N PHE A 81 1.23 0.55 -4.14
CA PHE A 81 2.67 0.62 -3.94
C PHE A 81 3.13 2.04 -3.65
N GLN A 82 4.27 2.13 -2.96
CA GLN A 82 4.97 3.37 -2.63
C GLN A 82 6.47 3.14 -2.71
N ASN A 83 7.20 3.99 -3.44
CA ASN A 83 8.65 3.92 -3.53
C ASN A 83 9.26 5.26 -3.97
N TRP A 84 9.81 6.03 -3.03
CA TRP A 84 10.44 7.32 -3.34
C TRP A 84 11.96 7.25 -3.56
N GLN A 85 12.56 6.06 -3.66
CA GLN A 85 14.02 5.90 -3.69
C GLN A 85 14.72 6.67 -4.83
N CYS A 86 13.99 6.96 -5.92
CA CYS A 86 14.50 7.69 -7.08
C CYS A 86 14.04 9.15 -7.14
N ALA A 87 13.19 9.60 -6.21
CA ALA A 87 12.81 11.00 -6.10
C ALA A 87 14.00 11.84 -5.60
N PRO A 88 13.98 13.18 -5.80
CA PRO A 88 15.01 14.07 -5.28
C PRO A 88 15.34 13.79 -3.81
N TYR A 89 16.62 13.82 -3.47
CA TYR A 89 17.12 13.54 -2.11
C TYR A 89 16.69 12.18 -1.54
N GLY A 90 16.47 11.17 -2.39
CA GLY A 90 15.99 9.86 -1.96
C GLY A 90 14.56 9.87 -1.44
N GLY A 91 13.77 10.87 -1.84
CA GLY A 91 12.37 11.03 -1.45
C GLY A 91 12.11 11.91 -0.25
N ASP A 92 13.12 12.60 0.29
CA ASP A 92 13.00 13.46 1.48
C ASP A 92 12.46 12.72 2.72
N GLY A 93 12.61 11.39 2.78
CA GLY A 93 12.07 10.57 3.87
C GLY A 93 10.54 10.44 3.87
N ARG A 94 9.86 10.75 2.75
CA ARG A 94 8.40 10.64 2.65
C ARG A 94 7.88 9.26 3.05
N PHE A 95 6.75 9.26 3.75
CA PHE A 95 5.99 8.07 4.07
C PHE A 95 4.48 8.36 4.01
N ARG A 96 3.65 7.32 3.88
CA ARG A 96 2.20 7.46 4.03
C ARG A 96 1.72 7.04 5.40
N LEU A 97 0.85 7.88 5.94
CA LEU A 97 0.07 7.63 7.15
C LEU A 97 -1.27 7.05 6.74
N MET A 98 -1.62 5.92 7.35
CA MET A 98 -2.89 5.24 7.17
C MET A 98 -3.69 5.39 8.46
N THR A 99 -4.79 6.14 8.41
CA THR A 99 -5.67 6.38 9.56
C THR A 99 -6.96 5.59 9.38
N PHE A 100 -7.35 4.83 10.39
CA PHE A 100 -8.59 4.08 10.40
C PHE A 100 -9.66 4.86 11.15
N ASP A 101 -10.69 5.31 10.43
CA ASP A 101 -11.91 5.86 11.03
C ASP A 101 -12.95 4.75 11.12
N ILE A 102 -13.07 4.19 12.32
CA ILE A 102 -13.95 3.05 12.58
C ILE A 102 -15.43 3.48 12.59
N ASN A 103 -15.70 4.72 13.04
CA ASN A 103 -17.05 5.24 13.13
C ASN A 103 -17.63 5.51 11.74
N ASN A 104 -16.82 6.10 10.86
CA ASN A 104 -17.21 6.41 9.48
C ASN A 104 -16.86 5.29 8.49
N ARG A 105 -16.28 4.18 8.96
CA ARG A 105 -15.91 3.00 8.18
C ARG A 105 -15.06 3.35 6.95
N CYS A 106 -14.07 4.22 7.16
CA CYS A 106 -13.16 4.61 6.11
C CYS A 106 -11.69 4.61 6.58
N ILE A 107 -10.80 4.52 5.62
CA ILE A 107 -9.35 4.61 5.81
C ILE A 107 -8.88 5.83 5.03
N THR A 108 -8.20 6.74 5.70
CA THR A 108 -7.54 7.86 5.04
C THR A 108 -6.06 7.58 4.91
N LEU A 109 -5.51 7.75 3.70
CA LEU A 109 -4.08 7.75 3.43
C LEU A 109 -3.64 9.19 3.15
N LYS A 110 -2.58 9.64 3.81
CA LYS A 110 -1.91 10.91 3.50
C LYS A 110 -0.41 10.70 3.43
N THR A 111 0.24 11.22 2.40
CA THR A 111 1.71 11.23 2.30
C THR A 111 2.25 12.44 3.05
N TYR A 112 3.15 12.21 3.98
CA TYR A 112 3.82 13.24 4.76
C TYR A 112 5.29 13.33 4.37
N ASN A 113 5.79 14.55 4.20
CA ASN A 113 7.18 14.87 3.94
C ASN A 113 7.83 15.40 5.22
N PRO A 114 8.70 14.62 5.89
CA PRO A 114 9.35 15.05 7.13
C PRO A 114 10.38 16.17 6.91
N ASN A 115 10.93 16.33 5.70
CA ASN A 115 11.89 17.40 5.41
C ASN A 115 11.22 18.79 5.40
N THR A 116 9.98 18.88 4.91
CA THR A 116 9.21 20.14 4.87
C THR A 116 8.20 20.29 5.99
N ASP A 117 7.96 19.25 6.79
CA ASP A 117 6.88 19.18 7.80
C ASP A 117 5.48 19.43 7.19
N GLU A 118 5.25 18.91 5.98
CA GLU A 118 4.00 19.13 5.24
C GLU A 118 3.42 17.83 4.68
N PHE A 119 2.10 17.82 4.48
CA PHE A 119 1.44 16.78 3.71
C PHE A 119 1.49 17.12 2.21
N GLU A 120 1.74 16.10 1.39
CA GLU A 120 1.69 16.22 -0.06
C GLU A 120 0.26 16.42 -0.54
N THR A 121 0.05 17.36 -1.46
CA THR A 121 -1.28 17.79 -1.91
C THR A 121 -1.61 17.34 -3.34
N LEU A 122 -0.66 16.72 -4.03
CA LEU A 122 -0.86 16.25 -5.40
C LEU A 122 -1.89 15.10 -5.45
N PRO A 123 -2.60 14.93 -6.58
CA PRO A 123 -3.55 13.84 -6.75
C PRO A 123 -2.94 12.48 -6.42
N GLY A 124 -3.68 11.68 -5.66
CA GLY A 124 -3.26 10.35 -5.20
C GLY A 124 -2.44 10.37 -3.91
N TYR A 125 -1.91 11.50 -3.44
CA TYR A 125 -1.16 11.54 -2.17
C TYR A 125 -2.08 11.60 -0.94
N GLU A 126 -3.31 12.07 -1.13
CA GLU A 126 -4.41 11.96 -0.17
C GLU A 126 -5.54 11.10 -0.78
N LEU A 127 -5.95 10.05 -0.06
CA LEU A 127 -7.03 9.14 -0.47
C LEU A 127 -7.93 8.82 0.73
N THR A 128 -9.22 8.71 0.49
CA THR A 128 -10.18 8.14 1.46
C THR A 128 -10.81 6.90 0.85
N ILE A 129 -10.76 5.79 1.59
CA ILE A 129 -11.13 4.47 1.14
C ILE A 129 -12.24 3.93 2.05
N PRO A 130 -13.44 3.62 1.54
CA PRO A 130 -14.46 2.97 2.34
C PRO A 130 -14.07 1.51 2.64
N PHE A 131 -14.51 0.99 3.79
CA PHE A 131 -14.42 -0.45 4.09
C PHE A 131 -15.70 -0.99 4.73
N ASP A 132 -16.19 -2.12 4.20
CA ASP A 132 -17.46 -2.72 4.65
C ASP A 132 -17.30 -3.72 5.79
N HIS A 133 -16.10 -3.87 6.36
CA HIS A 133 -15.90 -4.82 7.45
C HIS A 133 -16.14 -4.16 8.82
N GLU A 134 -16.96 -4.74 9.68
CA GLU A 134 -16.97 -4.35 11.11
C GLU A 134 -15.59 -4.60 11.72
N MET A 135 -14.94 -3.53 12.14
CA MET A 135 -13.65 -3.55 12.79
C MET A 135 -13.86 -3.74 14.29
N GLY A 136 -13.67 -4.95 14.79
CA GLY A 136 -13.65 -5.24 16.24
C GLY A 136 -12.38 -4.72 16.93
N ILE A 137 -12.02 -3.46 16.72
CA ILE A 137 -10.87 -2.83 17.37
C ILE A 137 -11.29 -2.41 18.78
N LYS A 138 -10.60 -2.95 19.79
CA LYS A 138 -10.79 -2.63 21.22
C LYS A 138 -9.65 -1.80 21.83
N HIS A 139 -8.76 -1.25 21.00
CA HIS A 139 -7.57 -0.56 21.46
C HIS A 139 -7.54 0.89 20.99
N ASP A 140 -6.95 1.74 21.81
CA ASP A 140 -6.80 3.17 21.55
C ASP A 140 -5.92 3.40 20.32
N LEU A 141 -6.40 4.24 19.40
CA LEU A 141 -5.65 4.67 18.23
C LEU A 141 -4.61 5.70 18.67
N VAL A 142 -3.37 5.54 18.22
CA VAL A 142 -2.30 6.52 18.43
C VAL A 142 -2.58 7.76 17.59
N SER A 143 -2.54 8.94 18.20
CA SER A 143 -2.74 10.23 17.55
C SER A 143 -1.58 10.61 16.64
N PHE A 144 -1.86 11.47 15.66
CA PHE A 144 -0.82 11.96 14.75
C PHE A 144 0.29 12.75 15.47
N SER A 145 -0.04 13.47 16.55
CA SER A 145 0.93 14.14 17.41
C SER A 145 1.93 13.16 18.04
N GLU A 146 1.45 12.01 18.50
CA GLU A 146 2.31 10.97 19.10
C GLU A 146 3.22 10.32 18.04
N ILE A 147 2.74 10.14 16.81
CA ILE A 147 3.57 9.65 15.71
C ILE A 147 4.68 10.65 15.37
N LYS A 148 4.41 11.97 15.38
CA LYS A 148 5.42 13.00 15.12
C LYS A 148 6.58 13.00 16.12
N GLU A 149 6.33 12.60 17.36
CA GLU A 149 7.40 12.50 18.38
C GLU A 149 8.33 11.29 18.15
N LEU A 150 7.84 10.22 17.53
CA LEU A 150 8.61 8.99 17.27
C LEU A 150 9.57 9.08 16.08
N VAL A 151 9.41 10.09 15.21
CA VAL A 151 10.18 10.25 13.95
C VAL A 151 11.19 11.42 14.04
N LYS A 152 11.39 11.96 15.24
CA LYS A 152 12.47 12.92 15.56
C LYS A 152 13.68 12.19 16.14
#